data_AF-A0A1F6RYS9-F1
#
_entry.id   AF-A0A1F6RYS9-F1
#
_cell.length_a   1.000
_cell.length_b   1.000
_cell.length_c   1.000
_cell.angle_alpha   90.00
_cell.angle_beta   90.00
_cell.angle_gamma   90.00
#
_symmetry.space_group_name_H-M   'P 1'
#
loop_
_entity.id
_entity.type
_entity.pdbx_description
1 polymer ?
#
loop_
_entity_poly.entity_id
_entity_poly.type
_entity_poly.pdbx_seq_one_letter_code
_entity_poly.pdbx_strand_id
1 'polypeptide(L)'
;MSEVSVKQLEANRENAKLGGVKTEEGKAVSRYNAIKHGLLSKEVLLTDEDETALIEIGKRLRFELQPKSELELVLVDRITANTWRLKRVMQIEREMIEDGQNSSFNSKKSIGKGFTSYDAVHNDTYGKLIRYETTIERGIYKALHELQRIQAVRSGEKVPPPVAVDVDISQE
;
A
#
# COMPACT_ATOMS: atom_id res chain seq x y z
N MET A 1 14.36 9.01 -28.72
CA MET A 1 14.96 7.73 -28.32
C MET A 1 16.18 8.06 -27.48
N SER A 2 16.14 7.83 -26.17
CA SER A 2 17.27 8.16 -25.28
C SER A 2 18.40 7.15 -25.50
N GLU A 3 19.58 7.62 -25.89
CA GLU A 3 20.78 6.80 -25.99
C GLU A 3 21.14 6.25 -24.60
N VAL A 4 21.27 4.93 -24.52
CA VAL A 4 21.66 4.24 -23.29
C VAL A 4 23.12 4.55 -23.00
N SER A 5 23.43 5.02 -21.79
CA SER A 5 24.79 5.39 -21.39
C SER A 5 25.71 4.17 -21.35
N VAL A 6 27.00 4.36 -21.66
CA VAL A 6 28.04 3.31 -21.57
C VAL A 6 28.05 2.62 -20.19
N LYS A 7 27.82 3.39 -19.11
CA LYS A 7 27.69 2.85 -17.74
C LYS A 7 26.50 1.89 -17.58
N GLN A 8 25.38 2.18 -18.25
CA GLN A 8 24.20 1.30 -18.22
C GLN A 8 24.44 0.01 -19.01
N LEU A 9 25.19 0.08 -20.12
CA LEU A 9 25.56 -1.10 -20.90
C LEU A 9 26.49 -2.04 -20.13
N GLU A 10 27.48 -1.50 -19.42
CA GLU A 10 28.38 -2.30 -18.57
C GLU A 10 27.65 -2.92 -17.38
N ALA A 11 26.80 -2.15 -16.69
CA ALA A 11 25.97 -2.67 -15.60
C ALA A 11 25.02 -3.78 -16.07
N ASN A 12 24.40 -3.63 -17.25
CA ASN A 12 23.53 -4.66 -17.82
C ASN A 12 24.31 -5.94 -18.20
N ARG A 13 25.56 -5.82 -18.68
CA ARG A 13 26.43 -6.96 -18.95
C ARG A 13 26.82 -7.72 -17.68
N GLU A 14 27.18 -7.01 -16.61
CA GLU A 14 27.51 -7.63 -15.33
C GLU A 14 26.27 -8.29 -14.69
N ASN A 15 25.12 -7.62 -14.72
CA ASN A 15 23.86 -8.17 -14.22
C ASN A 15 23.41 -9.41 -15.01
N ALA A 16 23.68 -9.46 -16.32
CA ALA A 16 23.38 -10.64 -17.14
C ALA A 16 24.24 -11.87 -16.75
N LYS A 17 25.47 -11.66 -16.26
CA LYS A 17 26.35 -12.75 -15.78
C LYS A 17 25.89 -13.36 -14.46
N LEU A 18 25.17 -12.59 -13.63
CA LEU A 18 24.65 -13.06 -12.34
C LEU A 18 23.49 -14.07 -12.48
N GLY A 19 22.90 -14.18 -13.66
CA GLY A 19 21.86 -15.17 -13.99
C GLY A 19 20.49 -14.83 -13.40
N GLY A 20 19.47 -14.77 -14.25
CA GLY A 20 18.09 -14.63 -13.81
C GLY A 20 17.59 -15.86 -13.03
N VAL A 21 16.42 -15.74 -12.40
CA VAL A 21 15.85 -16.82 -11.59
C VAL A 21 15.59 -18.05 -12.47
N LYS A 22 16.27 -19.16 -12.17
CA LYS A 22 16.32 -20.35 -13.05
C LYS A 22 15.23 -21.38 -12.77
N THR A 23 14.61 -21.33 -11.59
CA THR A 23 13.54 -22.24 -11.18
C THR A 23 12.18 -21.74 -11.66
N GLU A 24 11.26 -22.65 -11.99
CA GLU A 24 9.90 -22.28 -12.38
C GLU A 24 9.15 -21.62 -11.23
N GLU A 25 9.35 -22.09 -9.99
CA GLU A 25 8.84 -21.43 -8.77
C GLU A 25 9.41 -20.02 -8.63
N GLY A 26 10.69 -19.83 -8.93
CA GLY A 26 11.35 -18.54 -8.81
C GLY A 26 11.01 -17.56 -9.94
N LYS A 27 10.71 -18.06 -11.14
CA LYS A 27 10.11 -17.25 -12.22
C LYS A 27 8.68 -16.84 -11.88
N ALA A 28 7.90 -17.72 -11.26
CA ALA A 28 6.58 -17.38 -10.74
C ALA A 28 6.68 -16.29 -9.67
N VAL A 29 7.62 -16.38 -8.72
CA VAL A 29 7.85 -15.29 -7.75
C VAL A 29 8.28 -13.99 -8.46
N SER A 30 9.12 -14.08 -9.50
CA SER A 30 9.64 -12.92 -10.24
C SER A 30 8.57 -12.21 -11.10
N ARG A 31 7.64 -12.94 -11.74
CA ARG A 31 6.54 -12.31 -12.54
C ARG A 31 5.63 -11.45 -11.67
N TYR A 32 5.43 -11.85 -10.41
CA TYR A 32 4.61 -11.07 -9.48
C TYR A 32 5.34 -9.80 -9.05
N ASN A 33 6.67 -9.81 -8.96
CA ASN A 33 7.42 -8.60 -8.62
C ASN A 33 7.23 -7.49 -9.67
N ALA A 34 7.17 -7.81 -10.96
CA ALA A 34 6.96 -6.81 -12.02
C ALA A 34 5.56 -6.19 -11.98
N ILE A 35 4.52 -7.00 -11.81
CA ILE A 35 3.12 -6.54 -11.71
C ILE A 35 2.90 -5.78 -10.39
N LYS A 36 3.47 -6.26 -9.29
CA LYS A 36 3.28 -5.69 -7.95
C LYS A 36 4.05 -4.40 -7.73
N HIS A 37 5.34 -4.33 -8.09
CA HIS A 37 6.12 -3.11 -7.91
C HIS A 37 5.72 -2.02 -8.92
N GLY A 38 5.27 -2.39 -10.12
CA GLY A 38 4.86 -1.41 -11.13
C GLY A 38 3.43 -0.90 -10.98
N LEU A 39 2.46 -1.77 -10.69
CA LEU A 39 1.04 -1.40 -10.64
C LEU A 39 0.63 -0.86 -9.27
N LEU A 40 1.09 -1.50 -8.17
CA LEU A 40 0.74 -1.05 -6.83
C LEU A 40 1.36 0.31 -6.52
N SER A 41 2.62 0.53 -6.89
CA SER A 41 3.28 1.83 -6.67
C SER A 41 2.59 2.96 -7.44
N LYS A 42 2.17 2.74 -8.69
CA LYS A 42 1.48 3.77 -9.49
C LYS A 42 0.09 4.14 -8.96
N GLU A 43 -0.63 3.17 -8.41
CA GLU A 43 -1.98 3.39 -7.87
C GLU A 43 -1.98 3.87 -6.41
N VAL A 44 -0.88 3.63 -5.67
CA VAL A 44 -0.78 3.97 -4.24
C VAL A 44 -0.03 5.28 -4.02
N LEU A 45 1.05 5.53 -4.77
CA LEU A 45 1.90 6.70 -4.56
C LEU A 45 1.28 7.98 -5.13
N LEU A 46 1.46 9.07 -4.40
CA LEU A 46 1.33 10.42 -4.96
C LEU A 46 2.66 10.88 -5.58
N THR A 47 2.62 11.94 -6.38
CA THR A 47 3.76 12.42 -7.18
C THR A 47 5.02 12.71 -6.35
N ASP A 48 4.87 13.09 -5.09
CA ASP A 48 5.97 13.51 -4.20
C ASP A 48 6.31 12.46 -3.12
N GLU A 49 5.85 11.23 -3.29
CA GLU A 49 6.04 10.15 -2.30
C GLU A 49 7.20 9.22 -2.65
N ASP A 50 7.87 8.71 -1.61
CA ASP A 50 9.04 7.84 -1.76
C ASP A 50 8.64 6.40 -2.13
N GLU A 51 8.77 6.08 -3.42
CA GLU A 51 8.55 4.73 -3.96
C GLU A 51 9.44 3.68 -3.29
N THR A 52 10.67 4.02 -2.95
CA THR A 52 11.62 3.08 -2.35
C THR A 52 11.15 2.68 -0.96
N ALA A 53 10.66 3.65 -0.17
CA ALA A 53 10.08 3.39 1.14
C ALA A 53 8.82 2.50 1.06
N LEU A 54 7.95 2.71 0.07
CA LEU A 54 6.79 1.84 -0.16
C LEU A 54 7.22 0.40 -0.51
N ILE A 55 8.20 0.26 -1.41
CA ILE A 55 8.76 -1.04 -1.81
C ILE A 55 9.35 -1.75 -0.60
N GLU A 56 10.07 -1.03 0.26
CA GLU A 56 10.71 -1.60 1.45
C GLU A 56 9.67 -2.08 2.48
N ILE A 57 8.60 -1.31 2.71
CA ILE A 57 7.48 -1.74 3.55
C ILE A 57 6.86 -3.02 2.99
N GLY A 58 6.58 -3.07 1.68
CA GLY A 58 6.03 -4.26 1.04
C GLY A 58 6.95 -5.47 1.15
N LYS A 59 8.27 -5.29 1.06
CA LYS A 59 9.26 -6.37 1.27
C LYS A 59 9.22 -6.90 2.69
N ARG A 60 9.24 -6.02 3.71
CA ARG A 60 9.15 -6.41 5.12
C ARG A 60 7.85 -7.15 5.42
N LEU A 61 6.71 -6.63 4.97
CA LEU A 61 5.41 -7.26 5.17
C LEU A 61 5.31 -8.63 4.50
N ARG A 62 5.86 -8.81 3.29
CA ARG A 62 5.91 -10.14 2.64
C ARG A 62 6.82 -11.11 3.40
N PHE A 63 7.94 -10.62 3.93
CA PHE A 63 8.83 -11.43 4.75
C PHE A 63 8.17 -11.87 6.06
N GLU A 64 7.43 -10.98 6.72
CA GLU A 64 6.72 -11.31 7.97
C GLU A 64 5.52 -12.23 7.72
N LEU A 65 4.73 -11.94 6.70
CA LEU A 65 3.46 -12.60 6.45
C LEU A 65 3.59 -13.88 5.61
N GLN A 66 4.73 -14.14 4.98
CA GLN A 66 5.04 -15.38 4.26
C GLN A 66 3.91 -15.87 3.31
N PRO A 67 3.44 -15.03 2.36
CA PRO A 67 2.40 -15.43 1.43
C PRO A 67 2.91 -16.54 0.49
N LYS A 68 2.13 -17.63 0.34
CA LYS A 68 2.51 -18.75 -0.56
C LYS A 68 1.61 -18.94 -1.78
N SER A 69 0.45 -18.29 -1.82
CA SER A 69 -0.50 -18.37 -2.93
C SER A 69 -0.81 -16.97 -3.47
N GLU A 70 -1.39 -16.91 -4.67
CA GLU A 70 -1.81 -15.64 -5.29
C GLU A 70 -2.78 -14.85 -4.43
N LEU A 71 -3.72 -15.54 -3.79
CA LEU A 71 -4.71 -14.87 -2.95
C LEU A 71 -4.07 -14.25 -1.70
N GLU A 72 -3.14 -14.98 -1.06
CA GLU A 72 -2.35 -14.44 0.05
C GLU A 72 -1.49 -13.25 -0.41
N LEU A 73 -0.89 -13.35 -1.60
CA LEU A 73 -0.10 -12.29 -2.21
C LEU A 73 -0.92 -11.01 -2.43
N VAL A 74 -2.16 -11.13 -2.91
CA VAL A 74 -3.08 -10.00 -3.09
C VAL A 74 -3.46 -9.37 -1.74
N LEU A 75 -3.69 -10.19 -0.71
CA LEU A 75 -4.01 -9.69 0.63
C LEU A 75 -2.83 -8.94 1.25
N VAL A 76 -1.60 -9.45 1.12
CA VAL A 76 -0.39 -8.75 1.58
C VAL A 76 -0.19 -7.42 0.84
N ASP A 77 -0.47 -7.36 -0.46
CA ASP A 77 -0.39 -6.10 -1.21
C ASP A 77 -1.46 -5.11 -0.76
N ARG A 78 -2.68 -5.56 -0.44
CA ARG A 78 -3.73 -4.73 0.15
C ARG A 78 -3.33 -4.18 1.52
N ILE A 79 -2.72 -5.02 2.37
CA ILE A 79 -2.17 -4.58 3.66
C ILE A 79 -1.11 -3.51 3.42
N THR A 80 -0.17 -3.75 2.52
CA THR A 80 0.90 -2.80 2.17
C THR A 80 0.33 -1.45 1.70
N ALA A 81 -0.62 -1.47 0.76
CA ALA A 81 -1.24 -0.27 0.23
C ALA A 81 -1.99 0.52 1.31
N ASN A 82 -2.73 -0.16 2.18
CA ASN A 82 -3.47 0.49 3.25
C ASN A 82 -2.53 1.01 4.35
N THR A 83 -1.45 0.29 4.68
CA THR A 83 -0.40 0.79 5.59
C THR A 83 0.23 2.08 5.06
N TRP A 84 0.48 2.17 3.76
CA TRP A 84 0.99 3.40 3.15
C TRP A 84 -0.01 4.56 3.24
N ARG A 85 -1.28 4.29 2.91
CA ARG A 85 -2.35 5.29 3.04
C ARG A 85 -2.54 5.76 4.49
N LEU A 86 -2.39 4.87 5.47
CA LEU A 86 -2.47 5.22 6.89
C LEU A 86 -1.30 6.14 7.29
N LYS A 87 -0.07 5.82 6.86
CA LYS A 87 1.08 6.72 7.05
C LYS A 87 0.84 8.12 6.47
N ARG A 88 0.24 8.19 5.28
CA ARG A 88 -0.15 9.47 4.66
C ARG A 88 -1.17 10.23 5.49
N VAL A 89 -2.20 9.55 6.00
CA VAL A 89 -3.21 10.16 6.89
C VAL A 89 -2.54 10.78 8.12
N MET A 90 -1.65 10.04 8.79
CA MET A 90 -0.90 10.54 9.95
C MET A 90 -0.02 11.76 9.60
N GLN A 91 0.58 11.77 8.40
CA GLN A 91 1.34 12.91 7.92
C GLN A 91 0.45 14.13 7.69
N ILE A 92 -0.70 13.95 7.03
CA ILE A 92 -1.68 15.01 6.79
C ILE A 92 -2.17 15.58 8.12
N GLU A 93 -2.51 14.72 9.08
CA GLU A 93 -2.97 15.15 10.41
C GLU A 93 -1.92 16.03 11.11
N ARG A 94 -0.65 15.59 11.13
CA ARG A 94 0.45 16.37 11.70
C ARG A 94 0.55 17.75 11.04
N GLU A 95 0.56 17.78 9.71
CA GLU A 95 0.68 19.03 8.94
C GLU A 95 -0.50 19.97 9.19
N MET A 96 -1.72 19.45 9.32
CA MET A 96 -2.91 20.23 9.65
C MET A 96 -2.82 20.86 11.04
N ILE A 97 -2.32 20.12 12.04
CA ILE A 97 -2.14 20.63 13.41
C ILE A 97 -1.03 21.70 13.45
N GLU A 98 0.08 21.46 12.77
CA GLU A 98 1.22 22.39 12.71
C GLU A 98 0.88 23.70 11.97
N ASP A 99 0.11 23.63 10.87
CA ASP A 99 -0.36 24.81 10.13
C ASP A 99 -1.38 25.63 10.95
N GLY A 100 -2.26 24.97 11.73
CA GLY A 100 -3.21 25.65 12.60
C GLY A 100 -2.55 26.43 13.75
N GLN A 101 -1.35 26.02 14.18
CA GLN A 101 -0.58 26.69 15.24
C GLN A 101 0.35 27.79 14.72
N ASN A 102 0.80 27.71 13.46
CA ASN A 102 1.72 28.67 12.86
C ASN A 102 0.99 29.64 11.92
N SER A 103 0.68 30.85 12.39
CA SER A 103 0.08 31.93 11.58
C SER A 103 0.97 32.47 10.45
N SER A 104 2.13 31.85 10.19
CA SER A 104 3.09 32.30 9.19
C SER A 104 2.84 31.56 7.87
N PHE A 105 2.42 32.31 6.84
CA PHE A 105 2.20 31.88 5.46
C PHE A 105 3.52 31.38 4.81
N ASN A 106 4.05 30.24 5.26
CA ASN A 106 5.18 29.62 4.60
C ASN A 106 4.68 28.66 3.50
N SER A 107 4.93 29.04 2.25
CA SER A 107 4.34 28.50 1.02
C SER A 107 4.88 27.14 0.58
N LYS A 108 5.39 26.29 1.49
CA LYS A 108 5.76 24.92 1.11
C LYS A 108 4.49 24.11 0.84
N LYS A 109 4.30 23.69 -0.41
CA LYS A 109 3.21 22.82 -0.86
C LYS A 109 3.41 21.44 -0.23
N SER A 110 2.66 21.16 0.83
CA SER A 110 2.67 19.85 1.50
C SER A 110 1.41 19.06 1.15
N ILE A 111 1.40 17.75 1.44
CA ILE A 111 0.25 16.89 1.16
C ILE A 111 -0.97 17.35 1.96
N GLY A 112 -0.77 17.73 3.23
CA GLY A 112 -1.78 18.31 4.10
C GLY A 112 -2.37 19.61 3.56
N LYS A 113 -1.54 20.51 3.01
CA LYS A 113 -2.04 21.71 2.33
C LYS A 113 -2.83 21.40 1.06
N GLY A 114 -2.42 20.40 0.28
CA GLY A 114 -3.20 19.90 -0.85
C GLY A 114 -4.57 19.37 -0.41
N PHE A 115 -4.60 18.64 0.71
CA PHE A 115 -5.82 18.08 1.28
C PHE A 115 -6.78 19.16 1.81
N THR A 116 -6.28 20.14 2.56
CA THR A 116 -7.09 21.25 3.11
C THR A 116 -7.53 22.24 2.04
N SER A 117 -6.66 22.58 1.07
CA SER A 117 -7.01 23.51 -0.02
C SER A 117 -8.03 22.93 -1.00
N TYR A 118 -8.03 21.61 -1.22
CA TYR A 118 -9.08 20.92 -1.96
C TYR A 118 -10.44 21.01 -1.24
N ASP A 119 -10.42 21.04 0.09
CA ASP A 119 -11.61 20.99 0.93
C ASP A 119 -12.04 22.33 1.54
N ALA A 120 -11.44 23.44 1.09
CA ALA A 120 -11.71 24.81 1.56
C ALA A 120 -13.19 25.25 1.43
N VAL A 121 -14.02 24.44 0.78
CA VAL A 121 -15.47 24.66 0.58
C VAL A 121 -16.35 23.93 1.61
N HIS A 122 -15.89 22.86 2.30
CA HIS A 122 -16.79 21.96 3.04
C HIS A 122 -16.68 21.93 4.57
N ASN A 123 -15.84 22.74 5.22
CA ASN A 123 -15.78 22.92 6.69
C ASN A 123 -15.62 21.63 7.57
N ASP A 124 -15.48 20.43 6.99
CA ASP A 124 -15.37 19.11 7.67
C ASP A 124 -14.14 18.32 7.21
N THR A 125 -13.03 19.01 6.95
CA THR A 125 -11.79 18.38 6.48
C THR A 125 -11.26 17.36 7.48
N TYR A 126 -11.34 17.68 8.77
CA TYR A 126 -10.93 16.77 9.84
C TYR A 126 -11.84 15.53 9.93
N GLY A 127 -13.16 15.69 9.82
CA GLY A 127 -14.08 14.56 9.80
C GLY A 127 -13.91 13.66 8.57
N LYS A 128 -13.57 14.23 7.40
CA LYS A 128 -13.17 13.43 6.23
C LYS A 128 -11.90 12.63 6.50
N LEU A 129 -10.88 13.25 7.09
CA LEU A 129 -9.62 12.57 7.41
C LEU A 129 -9.86 11.37 8.34
N ILE A 130 -10.63 11.54 9.42
CA ILE A 130 -10.99 10.45 10.36
C ILE A 130 -11.76 9.32 9.66
N ARG A 131 -12.71 9.66 8.77
CA ARG A 131 -13.46 8.63 8.02
C ARG A 131 -12.56 7.85 7.07
N TYR A 132 -11.59 8.52 6.45
CA TYR A 132 -10.58 7.87 5.63
C TYR A 132 -9.70 6.94 6.47
N GLU A 133 -9.21 7.42 7.62
CA GLU A 133 -8.44 6.63 8.58
C GLU A 133 -9.17 5.36 8.97
N THR A 134 -10.41 5.50 9.46
CA THR A 134 -11.27 4.39 9.88
C THR A 134 -11.47 3.38 8.74
N THR A 135 -11.66 3.87 7.51
CA THR A 135 -11.85 3.01 6.34
C THR A 135 -10.57 2.24 5.99
N ILE A 136 -9.42 2.89 6.05
CA ILE A 136 -8.11 2.30 5.81
C ILE A 136 -7.80 1.24 6.86
N GLU A 137 -7.97 1.55 8.15
CA GLU A 137 -7.74 0.60 9.25
C GLU A 137 -8.61 -0.64 9.12
N ARG A 138 -9.93 -0.46 8.88
CA ARG A 138 -10.83 -1.58 8.61
C ARG A 138 -10.36 -2.41 7.42
N GLY A 139 -9.82 -1.78 6.39
CA GLY A 139 -9.22 -2.44 5.24
C GLY A 139 -8.00 -3.30 5.61
N ILE A 140 -7.14 -2.82 6.51
CA ILE A 140 -5.98 -3.57 7.03
C ILE A 140 -6.46 -4.80 7.81
N TYR A 141 -7.33 -4.61 8.81
CA TYR A 141 -7.82 -5.71 9.65
C TYR A 141 -8.56 -6.78 8.85
N LYS A 142 -9.43 -6.38 7.91
CA LYS A 142 -10.11 -7.33 7.02
C LYS A 142 -9.12 -8.14 6.18
N ALA A 143 -8.14 -7.49 5.57
CA ALA A 143 -7.15 -8.18 4.76
C ALA A 143 -6.28 -9.13 5.60
N LEU A 144 -5.92 -8.73 6.83
CA LEU A 144 -5.15 -9.57 7.75
C LEU A 144 -5.95 -10.78 8.22
N HIS A 145 -7.23 -10.61 8.57
CA HIS A 145 -8.09 -11.72 8.97
C HIS A 145 -8.26 -12.74 7.84
N GLU A 146 -8.55 -12.30 6.61
CA GLU A 146 -8.67 -13.20 5.47
C GLU A 146 -7.35 -13.93 5.18
N LEU A 147 -6.22 -13.22 5.33
CA LEU A 147 -4.90 -13.82 5.13
C LEU A 147 -4.65 -14.92 6.17
N GLN A 148 -4.87 -14.63 7.45
CA GLN A 148 -4.72 -15.60 8.54
C GLN A 148 -5.64 -16.82 8.34
N ARG A 149 -6.88 -16.61 7.91
CA ARG A 149 -7.81 -17.70 7.61
C ARG A 149 -7.27 -18.62 6.51
N ILE A 150 -6.81 -18.06 5.39
CA ILE A 150 -6.25 -18.85 4.29
C ILE A 150 -5.00 -19.61 4.74
N GLN A 151 -4.15 -18.96 5.53
CA GLN A 151 -2.93 -19.57 6.05
C GLN A 151 -3.19 -20.70 7.05
N ALA A 152 -4.21 -20.54 7.91
CA ALA A 152 -4.65 -21.57 8.85
C ALA A 152 -5.27 -22.78 8.14
N VAL A 153 -6.12 -22.56 7.12
CA VAL A 153 -6.64 -23.65 6.27
C VAL A 153 -5.48 -24.39 5.59
N ARG A 154 -4.50 -23.66 5.08
CA ARG A 154 -3.30 -24.24 4.45
C ARG A 154 -2.45 -25.05 5.44
N SER A 155 -2.37 -24.66 6.71
CA SER A 155 -1.67 -25.44 7.75
C SER A 155 -2.49 -26.63 8.27
N GLY A 156 -3.68 -26.89 7.72
CA GLY A 156 -4.55 -28.01 8.10
C GLY A 156 -5.46 -27.71 9.29
N GLU A 157 -5.54 -26.46 9.73
CA GLU A 157 -6.44 -26.04 10.81
C GLU A 157 -7.88 -25.90 10.29
N LYS A 158 -8.86 -26.31 11.11
CA LYS A 158 -10.28 -26.13 10.78
C LYS A 158 -10.70 -24.70 11.12
N VAL A 159 -10.74 -23.85 10.09
CA VAL A 159 -11.24 -22.49 10.21
C VAL A 159 -12.75 -22.44 9.90
N PRO A 160 -13.61 -21.97 10.82
CA PRO A 160 -15.05 -21.86 10.57
C PRO A 160 -15.30 -20.82 9.47
N PRO A 161 -16.27 -21.00 8.55
CA PRO A 161 -16.59 -20.03 7.50
C PRO A 161 -16.90 -18.65 8.08
N PRO A 162 -16.71 -17.55 7.33
CA PRO A 162 -17.08 -16.23 7.81
C PRO A 162 -18.59 -16.20 8.05
N VAL A 163 -18.99 -15.67 9.21
CA VAL A 163 -20.42 -15.47 9.53
C VAL A 163 -20.88 -14.22 8.78
N ALA A 164 -21.63 -14.42 7.69
CA ALA A 164 -22.35 -13.33 7.03
C ALA A 164 -23.73 -13.21 7.70
N VAL A 165 -24.03 -12.04 8.26
CA VAL A 165 -25.37 -11.70 8.75
C VAL A 165 -25.99 -10.78 7.71
N ASP A 166 -26.96 -11.30 6.95
CA ASP A 166 -27.78 -10.49 6.06
C ASP A 166 -28.79 -9.70 6.91
N VAL A 167 -28.73 -8.38 6.84
CA VAL A 167 -29.67 -7.49 7.51
C VAL A 167 -30.57 -6.89 6.44
N ASP A 168 -31.79 -7.40 6.32
CA ASP A 168 -32.82 -6.75 5.51
C ASP A 168 -33.37 -5.55 6.28
N ILE A 169 -33.18 -4.35 5.72
CA ILE A 169 -33.79 -3.11 6.21
C ILE A 169 -35.01 -2.84 5.33
N SER A 170 -36.16 -3.40 5.69
CA SER A 170 -37.45 -2.96 5.15
C SER A 170 -37.83 -1.64 5.82
N GLN A 171 -37.87 -0.55 5.05
CA GLN A 171 -38.51 0.69 5.50
C GLN A 171 -40.03 0.48 5.45
N GLU A 172 -40.71 0.61 6.59
CA GLU A 172 -42.17 0.81 6.68
C GLU A 172 -42.55 2.25 6.31
#